data_AF-A0A832MGE0-F1
#
_entry.id   AF-A0A832MGE0-F1
#
_cell.length_a   1.000
_cell.length_b   1.000
_cell.length_c   1.000
_cell.angle_alpha   90.00
_cell.angle_beta   90.00
_cell.angle_gamma   90.00
#
_symmetry.space_group_name_H-M   'P 1'
#
loop_
_entity.id
_entity.type
_entity.pdbx_description
1 polymer ?
#
loop_
_entity_poly.entity_id
_entity_poly.type
_entity_poly.pdbx_seq_one_letter_code
_entity_poly.pdbx_strand_id
1 'polypeptide(L)'
;MDITFKCPACEQELEADSSLSGTQIECPSCGESIVIPEPTPEQKAEALNPIATSAAAKEEKHFSVPTRSGPAEALIKKANKPLEVAAKETDRRMRIKTIRHCDCIELGKDHFDETVSETIQKIGEKYVMAIHPISYTHLDPVTQKLMDDYGVIIVFQG
;
A
#
# COMPACT_ATOMS: atom_id res chain seq x y z
N MET A 1 -6.22 7.34 -28.29
CA MET A 1 -7.15 7.88 -27.29
C MET A 1 -7.37 6.71 -26.39
N ASP A 2 -7.03 6.88 -25.13
CA ASP A 2 -6.70 5.73 -24.30
C ASP A 2 -7.86 5.54 -23.34
N ILE A 3 -8.27 4.29 -23.15
CA ILE A 3 -9.40 3.91 -22.31
C ILE A 3 -8.82 3.29 -21.06
N THR A 4 -9.10 3.91 -19.91
CA THR A 4 -8.76 3.37 -18.60
C THR A 4 -9.91 2.48 -18.12
N PHE A 5 -9.63 1.22 -17.81
CA PHE A 5 -10.62 0.26 -17.31
C PHE A 5 -9.98 -0.69 -16.28
N LYS A 6 -10.79 -1.42 -15.53
CA LYS A 6 -10.32 -2.33 -14.48
C LYS A 6 -10.43 -3.79 -14.91
N CYS A 7 -9.40 -4.58 -14.60
CA CYS A 7 -9.42 -6.02 -14.81
C CYS A 7 -10.50 -6.68 -13.92
N PRO A 8 -11.39 -7.54 -14.44
CA PRO A 8 -12.43 -8.19 -13.65
C PRO A 8 -11.90 -9.27 -12.69
N ALA A 9 -10.67 -9.76 -12.89
CA ALA A 9 -10.10 -10.84 -12.09
C ALA A 9 -9.24 -10.33 -10.91
N CYS A 10 -8.50 -9.24 -11.09
CA CYS A 10 -7.58 -8.71 -10.09
C CYS A 10 -7.82 -7.25 -9.71
N GLU A 11 -8.85 -6.61 -10.28
CA GLU A 11 -9.23 -5.21 -10.08
C GLU A 11 -8.14 -4.18 -10.43
N GLN A 12 -7.07 -4.62 -11.09
CA GLN A 12 -5.99 -3.75 -11.55
C GLN A 12 -6.51 -2.74 -12.58
N GLU A 13 -6.14 -1.47 -12.41
CA GLU A 13 -6.40 -0.40 -13.37
C GLU A 13 -5.41 -0.52 -14.55
N LEU A 14 -5.96 -0.59 -15.77
CA LEU A 14 -5.25 -0.79 -17.02
C LEU A 14 -5.66 0.27 -18.03
N GLU A 15 -4.71 0.69 -18.85
CA GLU A 15 -4.93 1.64 -19.94
C GLU A 15 -4.66 0.93 -21.26
N ALA A 16 -5.62 0.99 -22.19
CA ALA A 16 -5.45 0.45 -23.53
C ALA A 16 -5.94 1.42 -24.60
N ASP A 17 -5.31 1.38 -25.76
CA ASP A 17 -5.74 2.16 -26.92
C ASP A 17 -7.18 1.82 -27.31
N SER A 18 -7.98 2.84 -27.63
CA SER A 18 -9.34 2.66 -28.15
C SER A 18 -9.40 1.87 -29.45
N SER A 19 -8.27 1.68 -30.15
CA SER A 19 -8.18 0.85 -31.35
C SER A 19 -8.25 -0.65 -31.07
N LEU A 20 -8.00 -1.05 -29.81
CA LEU A 20 -8.04 -2.44 -29.35
C LEU A 20 -9.37 -2.77 -28.65
N SER A 21 -10.35 -1.86 -28.67
CA SER A 21 -11.69 -2.12 -28.14
C SER A 21 -12.30 -3.38 -28.75
N GLY A 22 -12.86 -4.26 -27.91
CA GLY A 22 -13.46 -5.53 -28.31
C GLY A 22 -12.44 -6.66 -28.55
N THR A 23 -11.13 -6.42 -28.44
CA THR A 23 -10.11 -7.48 -28.54
C THR A 23 -9.80 -8.11 -27.18
N GLN A 24 -9.39 -9.38 -27.21
CA GLN A 24 -8.98 -10.13 -26.03
C GLN A 24 -7.48 -9.96 -25.82
N ILE A 25 -7.10 -9.46 -24.66
CA ILE A 25 -5.70 -9.27 -24.24
C ILE A 25 -5.44 -10.04 -22.95
N GLU A 26 -4.18 -10.36 -22.67
CA GLU A 26 -3.81 -10.95 -21.38
C GLU A 26 -3.46 -9.87 -20.37
N CYS A 27 -4.03 -9.97 -19.16
CA CYS A 27 -3.73 -9.04 -18.09
C CYS A 27 -2.29 -9.24 -17.59
N PRO A 28 -1.43 -8.20 -17.59
CA PRO A 28 -0.03 -8.35 -17.15
C PRO A 28 0.11 -8.64 -15.65
N SER A 29 -0.92 -8.35 -14.84
CA SER A 29 -0.88 -8.53 -13.40
C SER A 29 -1.36 -9.90 -12.93
N CYS A 30 -2.30 -10.54 -13.64
CA CYS A 30 -2.86 -11.83 -13.24
C CYS A 30 -2.83 -12.91 -14.31
N GLY A 31 -2.41 -12.59 -15.54
CA GLY A 31 -2.34 -13.52 -16.67
C GLY A 31 -3.70 -13.92 -17.25
N GLU A 32 -4.81 -13.40 -16.70
CA GLU A 32 -6.15 -13.75 -17.15
C GLU A 32 -6.50 -13.01 -18.45
N SER A 33 -7.19 -13.70 -19.37
CA SER A 33 -7.64 -13.09 -20.62
C SER A 33 -8.83 -12.16 -20.39
N ILE A 34 -8.68 -10.89 -20.76
CA ILE A 34 -9.68 -9.83 -20.55
C ILE A 34 -10.08 -9.20 -21.89
N VAL A 35 -11.32 -8.77 -22.02
CA VAL A 35 -11.84 -8.08 -23.21
C VAL A 35 -11.88 -6.58 -22.95
N ILE A 36 -11.28 -5.79 -23.84
CA ILE A 36 -11.26 -4.33 -23.72
C ILE A 36 -12.67 -3.78 -24.03
N PRO A 37 -13.29 -2.98 -23.14
CA PRO A 37 -14.62 -2.44 -23.37
C PRO A 37 -14.62 -1.43 -24.53
N GLU A 38 -15.70 -1.41 -25.33
CA GLU A 38 -15.88 -0.39 -26.37
C GLU A 38 -16.19 0.98 -25.75
N PRO A 39 -15.58 2.06 -26.25
CA PRO A 39 -15.89 3.41 -25.79
C PRO A 39 -17.27 3.82 -26.31
N THR A 40 -18.28 3.90 -25.45
CA THR A 40 -19.55 4.56 -25.78
C THR A 40 -19.36 6.09 -25.83
N PRO A 41 -20.08 6.83 -26.70
CA PRO A 41 -19.78 8.24 -26.99
C PRO A 41 -20.15 9.26 -25.90
N GLU A 42 -20.38 8.85 -24.65
CA GLU A 42 -20.95 9.72 -23.61
C GLU A 42 -19.98 10.17 -22.52
N GLN A 43 -18.66 9.98 -22.71
CA GLN A 43 -17.67 10.43 -21.73
C GLN A 43 -16.64 11.36 -22.37
N LYS A 44 -17.10 12.56 -22.71
CA LYS A 44 -16.24 13.73 -22.93
C LYS A 44 -16.89 14.96 -22.29
N ALA A 45 -16.10 15.64 -21.46
CA ALA A 45 -16.46 16.71 -20.53
C ALA A 45 -17.25 16.16 -19.32
N GLU A 46 -16.86 16.43 -18.07
CA GLU A 46 -16.70 17.77 -17.53
C GLU A 46 -15.53 17.85 -16.53
N ALA A 47 -14.59 18.75 -16.83
CA ALA A 47 -13.84 19.43 -15.78
C ALA A 47 -14.73 20.53 -15.21
N LEU A 48 -15.27 20.32 -14.00
CA LEU A 48 -15.90 21.38 -13.21
C LEU A 48 -15.46 21.27 -11.75
N ASN A 49 -15.08 22.43 -11.24
CA ASN A 49 -14.43 22.70 -9.97
C ASN A 49 -15.16 22.12 -8.74
N PRO A 50 -14.42 21.80 -7.67
CA PRO A 50 -15.02 21.54 -6.37
C PRO A 50 -15.58 22.86 -5.83
N ILE A 51 -16.62 22.79 -4.99
CA ILE A 51 -17.30 23.91 -4.32
C ILE A 51 -18.43 24.55 -5.15
N ALA A 52 -19.59 23.87 -5.26
CA ALA A 52 -20.92 24.49 -5.24
C ALA A 52 -22.04 23.48 -5.50
N THR A 53 -22.39 22.60 -4.55
CA THR A 53 -23.79 22.17 -4.44
C THR A 53 -24.11 21.78 -3.02
N SER A 54 -24.75 22.73 -2.34
CA SER A 54 -25.24 22.63 -0.98
C SER A 54 -26.16 21.43 -0.78
N ALA A 55 -26.00 20.81 0.39
CA ALA A 55 -26.90 19.86 1.01
C ALA A 55 -28.32 20.44 1.18
N ALA A 56 -29.21 20.18 0.23
CA ALA A 56 -30.65 20.40 0.39
C ALA A 56 -31.48 19.62 -0.66
N ALA A 57 -31.35 18.29 -0.66
CA ALA A 57 -32.35 17.42 -1.28
C ALA A 57 -32.89 16.49 -0.18
N LYS A 58 -33.95 16.93 0.47
CA LYS A 58 -34.65 16.19 1.53
C LYS A 58 -35.51 15.12 0.85
N GLU A 59 -34.98 13.92 0.72
CA GLU A 59 -35.73 12.75 0.24
C GLU A 59 -36.28 11.99 1.45
N GLU A 60 -37.60 12.05 1.67
CA GLU A 60 -38.28 11.40 2.78
C GLU A 60 -38.45 9.90 2.51
N LYS A 61 -37.49 9.09 2.97
CA LYS A 61 -37.60 7.62 2.95
C LYS A 61 -38.30 7.15 4.22
N HIS A 62 -39.54 6.71 4.07
CA HIS A 62 -40.34 6.09 5.13
C HIS A 62 -39.81 4.67 5.38
N PHE A 63 -38.89 4.51 6.33
CA PHE A 63 -38.38 3.20 6.73
C PHE A 63 -39.28 2.60 7.80
N SER A 64 -39.92 1.47 7.50
CA SER A 64 -40.57 0.62 8.49
C SER A 64 -39.51 -0.25 9.17
N VAL A 65 -39.32 -0.03 10.47
CA VAL A 65 -38.44 -0.86 11.31
C VAL A 65 -39.30 -1.98 11.91
N PRO A 66 -38.98 -3.28 11.69
CA PRO A 66 -39.64 -4.37 12.40
C PRO A 66 -39.34 -4.26 13.90
N THR A 67 -40.36 -4.00 14.71
CA THR A 67 -40.24 -4.03 16.17
C THR A 67 -40.23 -5.48 16.64
N ARG A 68 -39.04 -6.00 16.98
CA ARG A 68 -38.92 -7.28 17.69
C ARG A 68 -39.27 -7.06 19.16
N SER A 69 -40.33 -7.71 19.63
CA SER A 69 -40.78 -7.72 21.04
C SER A 69 -39.96 -8.71 21.88
N GLY A 70 -38.65 -8.50 21.98
CA GLY A 70 -37.77 -9.27 22.87
C GLY A 70 -36.92 -8.34 23.73
N PRO A 71 -36.54 -8.74 24.96
CA PRO A 71 -35.63 -7.93 25.78
C PRO A 71 -34.30 -7.75 25.05
N ALA A 72 -33.78 -6.53 25.05
CA ALA A 72 -32.51 -6.19 24.40
C ALA A 72 -31.37 -6.98 25.05
N GLU A 73 -30.75 -7.90 24.31
CA GLU A 73 -29.52 -8.55 24.73
C GLU A 73 -28.42 -7.50 24.86
N ALA A 74 -27.86 -7.37 26.06
CA ALA A 74 -26.75 -6.49 26.33
C ALA A 74 -25.49 -6.97 25.56
N LEU A 75 -25.25 -6.39 24.38
CA LEU A 75 -24.09 -6.65 23.52
C LEU A 75 -22.78 -6.04 24.02
N ILE A 76 -22.72 -5.59 25.28
CA ILE A 76 -21.46 -5.15 25.88
C ILE A 76 -20.72 -6.39 26.37
N LYS A 77 -20.05 -7.08 25.44
CA LYS A 77 -18.95 -7.95 25.80
C LYS A 77 -17.96 -7.09 26.56
N LYS A 78 -17.79 -7.43 27.84
CA LYS A 78 -16.76 -6.91 28.74
C LYS A 78 -15.49 -6.63 27.93
N ALA A 79 -15.05 -5.38 27.92
CA ALA A 79 -13.95 -4.92 27.08
C ALA A 79 -12.79 -5.91 27.13
N ASN A 80 -12.43 -6.47 25.98
CA ASN A 80 -11.27 -7.34 25.88
C ASN A 80 -10.05 -6.58 26.41
N LYS A 81 -9.25 -7.27 27.22
CA LYS A 81 -7.98 -6.75 27.72
C LYS A 81 -7.17 -6.18 26.54
N PRO A 82 -6.41 -5.09 26.74
CA PRO A 82 -5.65 -4.45 25.67
C PRO A 82 -4.80 -5.48 24.91
N LEU A 83 -4.96 -5.50 23.59
CA LEU A 83 -4.26 -6.40 22.65
C LEU A 83 -2.73 -6.37 22.78
N GLU A 84 -2.17 -5.36 23.44
CA GLU A 84 -0.73 -5.16 23.60
C GLU A 84 -0.02 -6.17 24.52
N VAL A 85 -0.76 -6.94 25.32
CA VAL A 85 -0.16 -7.93 26.25
C VAL A 85 -0.31 -9.37 25.78
N ALA A 86 -1.29 -9.68 24.92
CA ALA A 86 -1.49 -11.04 24.40
C ALA A 86 -0.56 -11.39 23.21
N ALA A 87 0.06 -10.40 22.56
CA ALA A 87 0.98 -10.59 21.43
C ALA A 87 2.46 -10.75 21.81
N LYS A 88 2.80 -10.79 23.12
CA LYS A 88 4.20 -10.60 23.57
C LYS A 88 5.07 -11.84 23.72
N GLU A 89 4.58 -13.06 23.49
CA GLU A 89 5.43 -14.27 23.56
C GLU A 89 5.34 -15.22 22.36
N THR A 90 4.21 -15.30 21.66
CA THR A 90 4.02 -16.34 20.62
C THR A 90 4.31 -15.91 19.19
N ASP A 91 4.48 -14.61 18.91
CA ASP A 91 4.65 -14.09 17.52
C ASP A 91 5.99 -13.37 17.29
N ARG A 92 6.93 -13.51 18.23
CA ARG A 92 8.26 -12.89 18.11
C ARG A 92 9.12 -13.60 17.06
N ARG A 93 8.89 -13.27 15.80
CA ARG A 93 9.60 -13.83 14.66
C ARG A 93 10.88 -13.05 14.36
N MET A 94 11.91 -13.76 13.93
CA MET A 94 13.13 -13.13 13.42
C MET A 94 12.80 -12.34 12.15
N ARG A 95 13.27 -11.10 12.09
CA ARG A 95 13.12 -10.19 10.95
C ARG A 95 14.47 -9.64 10.55
N ILE A 96 14.55 -9.20 9.30
CA ILE A 96 15.75 -8.64 8.70
C ILE A 96 15.39 -7.29 8.10
N LYS A 97 16.21 -6.27 8.37
CA LYS A 97 16.15 -4.96 7.71
C LYS A 97 17.50 -4.66 7.10
N THR A 98 17.53 -4.51 5.79
CA THR A 98 18.69 -4.04 5.06
C THR A 98 18.58 -2.54 4.83
N ILE A 99 19.66 -1.81 5.09
CA ILE A 99 19.81 -0.39 4.81
C ILE A 99 21.05 -0.24 3.94
N ARG A 100 20.90 0.36 2.77
CA ARG A 100 21.96 0.61 1.80
C ARG A 100 22.39 2.06 1.89
N HIS A 101 23.69 2.34 1.78
CA HIS A 101 24.21 3.70 1.84
C HIS A 101 23.67 4.57 0.72
N CYS A 102 23.59 4.07 -0.52
CA CYS A 102 22.97 4.80 -1.64
C CYS A 102 21.52 5.26 -1.38
N ASP A 103 20.74 4.49 -0.62
CA ASP A 103 19.34 4.82 -0.32
C ASP A 103 19.21 5.93 0.74
N CYS A 104 20.31 6.27 1.42
CA CYS A 104 20.37 7.29 2.46
C CYS A 104 20.97 8.61 1.96
N ILE A 105 21.29 8.73 0.67
CA ILE A 105 21.79 9.98 0.08
C ILE A 105 20.61 10.84 -0.39
N GLU A 106 20.34 11.92 0.32
CA GLU A 106 19.28 12.87 -0.04
C GLU A 106 19.90 14.24 -0.37
N LEU A 107 19.67 14.73 -1.59
CA LEU A 107 20.19 16.03 -2.05
C LEU A 107 21.71 16.20 -1.87
N GLY A 108 22.46 15.09 -2.02
CA GLY A 108 23.91 15.05 -1.86
C GLY A 108 24.39 15.07 -0.41
N LYS A 109 23.48 14.96 0.57
CA LYS A 109 23.82 14.77 1.98
C LYS A 109 23.68 13.31 2.35
N ASP A 110 24.64 12.84 3.13
CA ASP A 110 24.64 11.49 3.66
C ASP A 110 23.85 11.45 4.97
N HIS A 111 22.78 10.65 5.00
CA HIS A 111 21.93 10.42 6.16
C HIS A 111 21.98 8.96 6.66
N PHE A 112 23.04 8.23 6.31
CA PHE A 112 23.13 6.81 6.61
C PHE A 112 23.14 6.54 8.11
N ASP A 113 23.98 7.24 8.86
CA ASP A 113 24.11 7.05 10.30
C ASP A 113 22.82 7.42 11.05
N GLU A 114 22.12 8.48 10.63
CA GLU A 114 20.82 8.86 11.19
C GLU A 114 19.77 7.78 10.90
N THR A 115 19.68 7.32 9.66
CA THR A 115 18.70 6.29 9.25
C THR A 115 18.89 4.98 10.00
N VAL A 116 20.14 4.54 10.16
CA VAL A 116 20.50 3.33 10.91
C VAL A 116 20.18 3.52 12.39
N SER A 117 20.57 4.65 12.98
CA SER A 117 20.31 4.97 14.38
C SER A 117 18.81 5.00 14.70
N GLU A 118 18.01 5.68 13.88
CA GLU A 118 16.56 5.70 14.02
C GLU A 118 15.94 4.31 13.90
N THR A 119 16.43 3.49 12.98
CA THR A 119 15.95 2.11 12.80
C THR A 119 16.22 1.27 14.04
N ILE A 120 17.44 1.36 14.59
CA ILE A 120 17.81 0.67 15.84
C ILE A 120 16.96 1.16 17.02
N GLN A 121 16.69 2.47 17.12
CA GLN A 121 15.83 3.03 18.15
C GLN A 121 14.37 2.55 18.03
N LYS A 122 13.84 2.48 16.80
CA LYS A 122 12.48 1.97 16.52
C LYS A 122 12.34 0.48 16.85
N ILE A 123 13.37 -0.31 16.56
CA ILE A 123 13.43 -1.74 16.91
C ILE A 123 13.54 -1.91 18.44
N GLY A 124 14.39 -1.10 19.08
CA GLY A 124 14.75 -1.20 20.48
C GLY A 124 15.95 -2.14 20.68
N GLU A 125 16.95 -1.66 21.42
CA GLU A 125 18.24 -2.34 21.63
C GLU A 125 18.11 -3.82 22.05
N LYS A 126 17.16 -4.12 22.93
CA LYS A 126 16.93 -5.49 23.45
C LYS A 126 16.47 -6.49 22.40
N TYR A 127 15.96 -6.02 21.27
CA TYR A 127 15.43 -6.84 20.19
C TYR A 127 16.41 -6.98 19.03
N VAL A 128 17.49 -6.19 19.01
CA VAL A 128 18.56 -6.32 18.00
C VAL A 128 19.38 -7.57 18.34
N MET A 129 19.43 -8.50 17.40
CA MET A 129 20.16 -9.76 17.56
C MET A 129 21.56 -9.67 16.95
N ALA A 130 21.67 -9.06 15.76
CA ALA A 130 22.93 -8.89 15.06
C ALA A 130 22.87 -7.73 14.06
N ILE A 131 24.04 -7.13 13.80
CA ILE A 131 24.23 -6.10 12.80
C ILE A 131 25.43 -6.53 11.94
N HIS A 132 25.22 -6.74 10.65
CA HIS A 132 26.25 -7.19 9.72
C HIS A 132 26.51 -6.13 8.65
N PRO A 133 27.77 -5.71 8.46
CA PRO A 133 28.11 -4.87 7.32
C PRO A 133 28.01 -5.68 6.04
N ILE A 134 27.57 -5.03 4.97
CA ILE A 134 27.60 -5.57 3.62
C ILE A 134 28.31 -4.61 2.70
N SER A 135 29.03 -5.16 1.73
CA SER A 135 29.62 -4.42 0.61
C SER A 135 29.10 -5.03 -0.68
N TYR A 136 28.70 -4.19 -1.62
CA TYR A 136 28.10 -4.63 -2.88
C TYR A 136 28.41 -3.63 -3.98
N THR A 137 28.29 -4.08 -5.23
CA THR A 137 28.43 -3.23 -6.41
C THR A 137 27.05 -3.02 -7.02
N HIS A 138 26.72 -1.78 -7.40
CA HIS A 138 25.47 -1.46 -8.07
C HIS A 138 25.71 -0.56 -9.29
N LEU A 139 24.78 -0.57 -10.24
CA LEU A 139 24.82 0.34 -11.38
C LEU A 139 24.19 1.67 -10.98
N ASP A 140 24.96 2.74 -11.04
CA ASP A 140 24.42 4.08 -10.78
C ASP A 140 23.52 4.53 -11.95
N PRO A 141 22.25 4.86 -11.69
CA PRO A 141 21.33 5.29 -12.73
C PRO A 141 21.78 6.59 -13.44
N VAL A 142 22.57 7.45 -12.79
CA VAL A 142 23.01 8.73 -13.37
C VAL A 142 24.23 8.54 -14.26
N THR A 143 25.29 7.88 -13.76
CA THR A 143 26.55 7.77 -14.49
C THR A 143 26.67 6.50 -15.34
N GLN A 144 25.74 5.54 -15.22
CA GLN A 144 25.82 4.21 -15.84
C GLN A 144 27.12 3.45 -15.54
N LYS A 145 27.77 3.78 -14.42
CA LYS A 145 28.97 3.09 -13.96
C LYS A 145 28.62 2.14 -12.84
N LEU A 146 29.34 1.03 -12.78
CA LEU A 146 29.34 0.18 -11.60
C LEU A 146 30.07 0.92 -10.48
N MET A 147 29.38 1.10 -9.36
CA MET A 147 29.91 1.73 -8.16
C MET A 147 29.87 0.74 -7.01
N ASP A 148 31.01 0.64 -6.30
CA ASP A 148 31.10 -0.10 -5.06
C ASP A 148 30.52 0.72 -3.93
N ASP A 149 29.70 0.07 -3.12
CA ASP A 149 28.94 0.69 -2.05
C ASP A 149 28.83 -0.26 -0.86
N TYR A 150 28.32 0.27 0.26
CA TYR A 150 28.16 -0.47 1.50
C TYR A 150 26.77 -0.29 2.09
N GLY A 151 26.48 -1.11 3.10
CA GLY A 151 25.24 -1.06 3.82
C GLY A 151 25.31 -1.91 5.07
N VAL A 152 24.16 -2.06 5.72
CA VAL A 152 24.03 -2.82 6.94
C VAL A 152 22.78 -3.68 6.91
N ILE A 153 22.91 -4.92 7.38
CA ILE A 153 21.82 -5.85 7.63
C ILE A 153 21.61 -5.92 9.14
N ILE A 154 20.44 -5.52 9.60
CA ILE A 154 20.02 -5.60 11.00
C ILE A 154 19.09 -6.81 11.13
N VAL A 155 19.52 -7.80 11.92
CA VAL A 155 18.69 -8.94 12.32
C VAL A 155 18.10 -8.64 13.68
N PHE A 156 16.77 -8.68 13.79
CA PHE A 156 16.07 -8.32 15.01
C PHE A 156 14.84 -9.19 15.23
N GLN A 157 14.38 -9.23 16.47
CA GLN A 157 13.15 -9.90 16.85
C GLN A 157 11.99 -8.90 16.80
N GLY A 158 10.94 -9.17 16.04
CA GLY A 158 9.77 -8.28 15.92
C GLY A 158 8.48 -9.01 15.71
#